data_AF-A0A916MNJ0-F1
#
_entry.id   AF-A0A916MNJ0-F1
#
_cell.length_a   1.000
_cell.length_b   1.000
_cell.length_c   1.000
_cell.angle_alpha   90.00
_cell.angle_beta   90.00
_cell.angle_gamma   90.00
#
_symmetry.space_group_name_H-M   'P 1'
#
loop_
_entity.id
_entity.type
_entity.pdbx_description
1 polymer ?
#
loop_
_entity_poly.entity_id
_entity_poly.type
_entity_poly.pdbx_seq_one_letter_code
_entity_poly.pdbx_strand_id
1 'polypeptide(L)'
;WITRNGIRMSGMPAWEMRLSDEDIWAVVGFIARLPEMSPAEYHARMAAQSPSSCTLPSSTGTTWALRSRPPDERAQLVLRQYACIACHAIPGLTHSSPQIGPPLDGMARRTLIAGRLPNTGDNMVRWIREPQRIKPGSAMPDLGVTQEHAREIAAYLATLH
;
A
#
# COMPACT_ATOMS: atom_id res chain seq x y z
N TRP A 1 14.25 -9.45 -9.03
CA TRP A 1 14.43 -8.03 -8.66
C TRP A 1 13.16 -7.22 -8.87
N ILE A 2 12.64 -7.18 -10.10
CA ILE A 2 11.42 -6.44 -10.49
C ILE A 2 10.18 -6.81 -9.65
N THR A 3 9.87 -8.10 -9.48
CA THR A 3 8.67 -8.55 -8.75
C THR A 3 8.69 -8.14 -7.28
N ARG A 4 9.88 -8.12 -6.68
CA ARG A 4 10.09 -7.75 -5.27
C ARG A 4 9.90 -6.25 -5.04
N ASN A 5 10.50 -5.42 -5.89
CA ASN A 5 10.62 -3.97 -5.70
C ASN A 5 9.62 -3.14 -6.51
N GLY A 6 8.91 -3.76 -7.45
CA GLY A 6 8.10 -3.09 -8.47
C GLY A 6 8.96 -2.50 -9.62
N ILE A 7 8.29 -1.97 -10.64
CA ILE A 7 8.91 -1.16 -11.69
C ILE A 7 8.41 0.26 -11.55
N ARG A 8 9.34 1.22 -11.49
CA ARG A 8 8.99 2.65 -11.47
C ARG A 8 8.15 2.99 -12.71
N MET A 9 7.06 3.72 -12.53
CA MET A 9 6.12 4.16 -13.59
C MET A 9 5.22 3.09 -14.23
N SER A 10 5.25 1.80 -13.85
CA SER A 10 4.38 0.78 -14.47
C SER A 10 3.07 0.49 -13.73
N GLY A 11 2.86 1.14 -12.58
CA GLY A 11 1.73 0.81 -11.68
C GLY A 11 1.91 -0.51 -10.92
N MET A 12 2.98 -1.28 -11.15
CA MET A 12 3.26 -2.49 -10.38
C MET A 12 3.84 -2.13 -9.00
N PRO A 13 3.16 -2.50 -7.89
CA PRO A 13 3.68 -2.24 -6.55
C PRO A 13 4.90 -3.13 -6.26
N ALA A 14 5.60 -2.85 -5.16
CA ALA A 14 6.63 -3.74 -4.59
C ALA A 14 5.96 -4.85 -3.76
N TRP A 15 6.06 -6.11 -4.18
CA TRP A 15 5.27 -7.18 -3.53
C TRP A 15 5.85 -7.57 -2.16
N GLU A 16 7.08 -7.15 -1.86
CA GLU A 16 7.77 -7.44 -0.59
C GLU A 16 7.04 -6.95 0.66
N MET A 17 6.16 -5.94 0.55
CA MET A 17 5.39 -5.45 1.70
C MET A 17 4.21 -6.37 2.06
N ARG A 18 3.79 -7.27 1.16
CA ARG A 18 2.61 -8.12 1.35
C ARG A 18 2.89 -9.61 1.19
N LEU A 19 3.99 -9.97 0.53
CA LEU A 19 4.37 -11.34 0.23
C LEU A 19 5.81 -11.57 0.67
N SER A 20 6.07 -12.73 1.29
CA SER A 20 7.43 -13.15 1.61
C SER A 20 8.21 -13.51 0.33
N ASP A 21 9.54 -13.61 0.43
CA ASP A 21 10.35 -14.07 -0.70
C ASP A 21 9.92 -15.48 -1.16
N GLU A 22 9.50 -16.34 -0.22
CA GLU A 22 8.95 -17.66 -0.52
C GLU A 22 7.64 -17.56 -1.31
N ASP A 23 6.71 -16.71 -0.88
CA ASP A 23 5.43 -16.52 -1.57
C ASP A 23 5.63 -15.93 -2.97
N ILE A 24 6.58 -15.00 -3.14
CA ILE A 24 6.93 -14.45 -4.45
C ILE A 24 7.41 -15.56 -5.40
N TRP A 25 8.27 -16.46 -4.91
CA TRP A 25 8.73 -17.61 -5.70
C TRP A 25 7.63 -18.63 -5.96
N ALA A 26 6.71 -18.84 -5.02
CA ALA A 26 5.54 -19.69 -5.22
C ALA A 26 4.66 -19.18 -6.36
N VAL A 27 4.40 -17.86 -6.41
CA VAL A 27 3.65 -17.21 -7.51
C VAL A 27 4.40 -17.34 -8.83
N VAL A 28 5.71 -17.11 -8.86
CA VAL A 28 6.54 -17.26 -10.08
C VAL A 28 6.49 -18.70 -10.60
N GLY A 29 6.65 -19.69 -9.72
CA GLY A 29 6.58 -21.11 -10.08
C GLY A 29 5.21 -21.50 -10.63
N PHE A 30 4.14 -20.98 -10.01
CA PHE A 30 2.78 -21.19 -10.50
C PHE A 30 2.57 -20.60 -11.90
N ILE A 31 2.93 -19.32 -12.11
CA ILE A 31 2.80 -18.64 -13.41
C ILE A 31 3.63 -19.36 -14.50
N ALA A 32 4.83 -19.84 -14.17
CA ALA A 32 5.67 -20.57 -15.11
C ALA A 32 5.04 -21.88 -15.59
N ARG A 33 4.29 -22.58 -14.74
CA ARG A 33 3.65 -23.87 -15.07
C ARG A 33 2.24 -23.72 -15.65
N LEU A 34 1.62 -22.56 -15.49
CA LEU A 34 0.23 -22.29 -15.90
C LEU A 34 -0.05 -22.59 -17.38
N PRO A 35 0.83 -22.23 -18.36
CA PRO A 35 0.56 -22.50 -19.79
C PRO A 35 0.52 -23.99 -20.13
N GLU A 36 1.14 -24.84 -19.31
CA GLU A 36 1.25 -26.27 -19.52
C GLU A 36 0.16 -27.07 -18.79
N MET A 37 -0.75 -26.38 -18.08
CA MET A 37 -1.76 -26.99 -17.23
C MET A 37 -3.11 -27.03 -17.94
N SER A 38 -3.78 -28.19 -17.90
CA SER A 38 -5.18 -28.26 -18.34
C SER A 38 -6.10 -27.55 -17.34
N PRO A 39 -7.27 -27.05 -17.77
CA PRO A 39 -8.26 -26.48 -16.86
C PRO A 39 -8.64 -27.44 -15.71
N ALA A 40 -8.77 -28.74 -15.97
CA ALA A 40 -9.10 -29.73 -14.95
C ALA A 40 -8.00 -29.83 -13.87
N GLU A 41 -6.73 -29.83 -14.27
CA GLU A 41 -5.59 -29.86 -13.35
C GLU A 41 -5.48 -28.55 -12.55
N TYR A 42 -5.77 -27.41 -13.16
CA TYR A 42 -5.81 -26.12 -12.47
C TYR A 42 -6.86 -26.12 -11.36
N HIS A 43 -8.09 -26.55 -11.67
CA HIS A 43 -9.18 -26.61 -10.70
C HIS A 43 -8.86 -27.59 -9.56
N ALA A 44 -8.30 -28.77 -9.87
CA ALA A 44 -7.90 -29.74 -8.87
C ALA A 44 -6.83 -29.19 -7.90
N ARG A 45 -5.83 -28.45 -8.41
CA ARG A 45 -4.78 -27.82 -7.60
C ARG A 45 -5.27 -26.66 -6.74
N MET A 46 -6.25 -25.88 -7.23
CA MET A 46 -6.89 -24.84 -6.43
C MET A 46 -7.78 -25.42 -5.33
N ALA A 47 -8.50 -26.51 -5.62
CA ALA A 47 -9.33 -27.21 -4.63
C ALA A 47 -8.51 -27.96 -3.56
N ALA A 48 -7.32 -28.46 -3.90
CA ALA A 48 -6.44 -29.16 -2.97
C ALA A 48 -5.77 -28.24 -1.92
N GLN A 49 -5.76 -26.92 -2.14
CA GLN A 49 -5.27 -25.95 -1.16
C GLN A 49 -6.38 -25.60 -0.16
N SER A 50 -6.52 -26.39 0.92
CA SER A 50 -7.34 -26.01 2.08
C SER A 50 -6.66 -24.88 2.91
N PRO A 51 -7.40 -23.99 3.59
CA PRO A 51 -6.86 -22.76 4.18
C PRO A 51 -5.98 -22.95 5.44
N SER A 52 -5.73 -24.18 5.88
CA SER A 52 -5.36 -24.46 7.28
C SER A 52 -3.87 -24.40 7.61
N SER A 53 -3.01 -23.88 6.74
CA SER A 53 -1.62 -23.62 7.11
C SER A 53 -1.05 -22.41 6.40
N CYS A 54 -1.80 -21.31 6.38
CA CYS A 54 -1.19 -19.99 6.25
C CYS A 54 -0.53 -19.63 7.59
N THR A 55 0.55 -20.33 7.93
CA THR A 55 1.51 -19.80 8.91
C THR A 55 2.47 -18.96 8.08
N LEU A 56 2.21 -17.65 8.02
CA LEU A 56 3.14 -16.72 7.40
C LEU A 56 4.52 -16.92 8.05
N PRO A 57 5.59 -17.16 7.26
CA PRO A 57 6.92 -17.10 7.81
C PRO A 57 7.10 -15.73 8.47
N SER A 58 7.51 -15.70 9.74
CA SER A 58 7.84 -14.44 10.42
C SER A 58 8.87 -13.70 9.57
N SER A 59 8.40 -12.66 8.87
CA SER A 59 9.14 -11.89 7.88
C SER A 59 10.14 -10.96 8.57
N THR A 60 11.04 -11.52 9.36
CA THR A 60 12.04 -10.78 10.13
C THR A 60 13.01 -10.05 9.18
N GLY A 61 13.23 -10.59 7.97
CA GLY A 61 14.12 -10.01 6.95
C GLY A 61 13.54 -8.79 6.20
N THR A 62 12.25 -8.80 5.86
CA THR A 62 11.59 -7.70 5.13
C THR A 62 11.47 -6.44 6.00
N THR A 63 11.22 -6.62 7.30
CA THR A 63 11.06 -5.52 8.26
C THR A 63 12.37 -4.76 8.49
N TRP A 64 13.53 -5.41 8.44
CA TRP A 64 14.84 -4.74 8.53
C TRP A 64 15.10 -3.85 7.32
N ALA A 65 14.98 -4.39 6.10
CA ALA A 65 15.31 -3.67 4.87
C ALA A 65 14.41 -2.45 4.63
N LEU A 66 13.14 -2.50 5.06
CA LEU A 66 12.24 -1.35 5.01
C LEU A 66 12.69 -0.26 5.99
N ARG A 67 13.03 -0.60 7.24
CA ARG A 67 13.44 0.35 8.28
C ARG A 67 14.75 1.09 7.96
N SER A 68 15.64 0.48 7.17
CA SER A 68 16.94 1.07 6.80
C SER A 68 16.85 2.19 5.76
N ARG A 69 15.71 2.37 5.08
CA ARG A 69 15.54 3.41 4.06
C ARG A 69 15.32 4.80 4.70
N PRO A 70 15.68 5.89 3.99
CA PRO A 70 15.36 7.25 4.43
C PRO A 70 13.84 7.41 4.69
N PRO A 71 13.43 8.19 5.71
CA PRO A 71 12.02 8.34 6.08
C PRO A 71 11.09 8.68 4.91
N ASP A 72 11.50 9.59 4.03
CA ASP A 72 10.70 9.98 2.86
C ASP A 72 10.54 8.84 1.85
N GLU A 73 11.59 8.04 1.63
CA GLU A 73 11.50 6.89 0.73
C GLU A 73 10.57 5.81 1.27
N ARG A 74 10.58 5.58 2.60
CA ARG A 74 9.68 4.65 3.27
C ARG A 74 8.23 5.12 3.12
N ALA A 75 7.96 6.37 3.44
CA ALA A 75 6.62 6.94 3.30
C ALA A 75 6.12 6.91 1.85
N GLN A 76 6.97 7.24 0.87
CA GLN A 76 6.64 7.15 -0.54
C GLN A 76 6.34 5.72 -1.00
N LEU A 77 7.07 4.72 -0.48
CA LEU A 77 6.76 3.32 -0.73
C LEU A 77 5.40 2.95 -0.14
N VAL A 78 5.14 3.30 1.12
CA VAL A 78 3.86 3.06 1.79
C VAL A 78 2.69 3.73 1.05
N LEU A 79 2.84 4.98 0.61
CA LEU A 79 1.85 5.69 -0.21
C LEU A 79 1.50 4.95 -1.50
N ARG A 80 2.49 4.34 -2.17
CA ARG A 80 2.27 3.51 -3.35
C ARG A 80 1.58 2.18 -3.02
N GLN A 81 1.92 1.56 -1.89
CA GLN A 81 1.42 0.26 -1.46
C GLN A 81 -0.04 0.26 -1.00
N TYR A 82 -0.49 1.39 -0.47
CA TYR A 82 -1.91 1.63 -0.18
C TYR A 82 -2.63 2.32 -1.34
N ALA A 83 -1.98 2.44 -2.50
CA ALA A 83 -2.54 3.03 -3.72
C ALA A 83 -3.06 4.47 -3.55
N CYS A 84 -2.47 5.27 -2.65
CA CYS A 84 -2.88 6.67 -2.43
C CYS A 84 -2.80 7.49 -3.74
N ILE A 85 -1.79 7.19 -4.56
CA ILE A 85 -1.53 7.84 -5.86
C ILE A 85 -2.58 7.52 -6.94
N ALA A 86 -3.43 6.51 -6.72
CA ALA A 86 -4.53 6.20 -7.64
C ALA A 86 -5.67 7.22 -7.52
N CYS A 87 -5.81 7.86 -6.36
CA CYS A 87 -6.85 8.85 -6.10
C CYS A 87 -6.30 10.28 -5.99
N HIS A 88 -5.10 10.47 -5.45
CA HIS A 88 -4.52 11.77 -5.14
C HIS A 88 -3.30 12.08 -6.00
N ALA A 89 -3.17 13.35 -6.44
CA ALA A 89 -1.86 13.89 -6.81
C ALA A 89 -1.01 14.08 -5.56
N ILE A 90 0.21 13.55 -5.58
CA ILE A 90 1.17 13.72 -4.49
C ILE A 90 2.50 14.21 -5.10
N PRO A 91 3.03 15.37 -4.67
CA PRO A 91 4.30 15.88 -5.17
C PRO A 91 5.42 14.82 -5.07
N GLY A 92 6.24 14.71 -6.12
CA GLY A 92 7.33 13.74 -6.18
C GLY A 92 6.90 12.29 -6.47
N LEU A 93 5.59 12.02 -6.57
CA LEU A 93 5.05 10.72 -6.93
C LEU A 93 4.27 10.76 -8.24
N THR A 94 4.50 9.73 -9.06
CA THR A 94 3.68 9.43 -10.22
C THR A 94 2.29 9.05 -9.75
N HIS A 95 1.27 9.69 -10.31
CA HIS A 95 -0.12 9.53 -9.92
C HIS A 95 -0.99 9.22 -11.13
N SER A 96 -2.17 8.67 -10.86
CA SER A 96 -3.19 8.40 -11.88
C SER A 96 -3.94 9.68 -12.26
N SER A 97 -4.43 9.72 -13.50
CA SER A 97 -5.31 10.78 -14.00
C SER A 97 -6.50 10.12 -14.71
N PRO A 98 -7.75 10.60 -14.51
CA PRO A 98 -8.15 11.74 -13.66
C PRO A 98 -8.08 11.42 -12.15
N GLN A 99 -7.98 12.47 -11.34
CA GLN A 99 -7.94 12.36 -9.87
C GLN A 99 -9.35 12.28 -9.28
N ILE A 100 -9.51 11.41 -8.29
CA ILE A 100 -10.76 11.25 -7.53
C ILE A 100 -10.71 12.07 -6.24
N GLY A 101 -9.56 12.08 -5.58
CA GLY A 101 -9.31 12.86 -4.38
C GLY A 101 -8.68 14.22 -4.72
N PRO A 102 -8.79 15.21 -3.83
CA PRO A 102 -8.08 16.49 -4.01
C PRO A 102 -6.57 16.25 -4.03
N PRO A 103 -5.78 17.11 -4.70
CA PRO A 103 -4.33 16.98 -4.65
C PRO A 103 -3.83 17.21 -3.21
N LEU A 104 -2.66 16.66 -2.87
CA LEU A 104 -2.08 16.70 -1.52
C LEU A 104 -0.87 17.64 -1.41
N ASP A 105 -0.57 18.42 -2.45
CA ASP A 105 0.22 19.64 -2.28
C ASP A 105 -0.49 20.59 -1.29
N GLY A 106 0.26 21.40 -0.54
CA GLY A 106 -0.40 22.26 0.45
C GLY A 106 -0.71 21.59 1.78
N MET A 107 -0.60 20.26 1.91
CA MET A 107 -1.24 19.55 3.01
C MET A 107 -0.78 20.03 4.39
N ALA A 108 0.50 20.37 4.55
CA ALA A 108 1.04 20.91 5.80
C ALA A 108 0.41 22.26 6.21
N ARG A 109 -0.04 23.06 5.24
CA ARG A 109 -0.63 24.40 5.47
C ARG A 109 -2.14 24.38 5.65
N ARG A 110 -2.82 23.27 5.34
CA ARG A 110 -4.28 23.19 5.48
C ARG A 110 -4.66 23.20 6.96
N THR A 111 -5.71 23.92 7.31
CA THR A 111 -6.20 23.98 8.70
C THR A 111 -7.00 22.73 9.09
N LEU A 112 -7.69 22.12 8.12
CA LEU A 112 -8.60 20.99 8.35
C LEU A 112 -8.27 19.80 7.45
N ILE A 113 -8.44 18.60 8.02
CA ILE A 113 -8.42 17.32 7.31
C ILE A 113 -9.87 16.94 7.01
N ALA A 114 -10.17 16.70 5.72
CA ALA A 114 -11.49 16.35 5.20
C ALA A 114 -12.63 17.31 5.59
N GLY A 115 -12.30 18.54 6.01
CA GLY A 115 -13.25 19.52 6.54
C GLY A 115 -13.84 19.14 7.91
N ARG A 116 -13.24 18.20 8.64
CA ARG A 116 -13.78 17.66 9.90
C ARG A 116 -12.83 17.79 11.09
N LEU A 117 -11.55 17.51 10.90
CA LEU A 117 -10.57 17.47 11.98
C LEU A 117 -9.54 18.59 11.83
N PRO A 118 -9.09 19.23 12.92
CA PRO A 118 -7.89 20.07 12.90
C PRO A 118 -6.70 19.29 12.33
N ASN A 119 -5.90 19.93 11.49
CA ASN A 119 -4.75 19.29 10.84
C ASN A 119 -3.56 19.13 11.80
N THR A 120 -3.63 18.09 12.62
CA THR A 120 -2.55 17.65 13.51
C THR A 120 -2.07 16.27 13.08
N GLY A 121 -0.84 15.89 13.44
CA GLY A 121 -0.29 14.56 13.11
C GLY A 121 -1.21 13.42 13.57
N ASP A 122 -1.71 13.48 14.81
CA ASP A 122 -2.61 12.45 15.36
C ASP A 122 -3.95 12.38 14.62
N ASN A 123 -4.52 13.52 14.24
CA ASN A 123 -5.75 13.56 13.46
C ASN A 123 -5.55 13.05 12.03
N MET A 124 -4.38 13.32 11.44
CA MET A 124 -4.03 12.80 10.11
C MET A 124 -3.93 11.28 10.15
N VAL A 125 -3.23 10.74 11.15
CA VAL A 125 -3.13 9.30 11.40
C VAL A 125 -4.52 8.68 11.57
N ARG A 126 -5.39 9.30 12.38
CA ARG A 126 -6.76 8.84 12.61
C ARG A 126 -7.58 8.86 11.32
N TRP A 127 -7.47 9.93 10.52
CA TRP A 127 -8.13 10.07 9.23
C TRP A 127 -7.71 8.99 8.24
N ILE A 128 -6.41 8.72 8.11
CA ILE A 128 -5.88 7.73 7.17
C ILE A 128 -6.37 6.32 7.50
N ARG A 129 -6.52 6.00 8.78
CA ARG A 129 -6.93 4.66 9.23
C ARG A 129 -8.44 4.44 9.20
N GLU A 130 -9.21 5.47 9.51
CA GLU A 130 -10.65 5.35 9.80
C GLU A 130 -11.48 6.45 9.12
N PRO A 131 -11.31 6.71 7.81
CA PRO A 131 -11.98 7.81 7.12
C PRO A 131 -13.51 7.68 7.15
N GLN A 132 -14.07 6.46 7.01
CA GLN A 132 -15.52 6.26 7.03
C GLN A 132 -16.12 6.49 8.43
N ARG A 133 -15.35 6.26 9.50
CA ARG A 133 -15.79 6.56 10.86
C ARG A 133 -15.84 8.06 11.15
N ILE A 134 -14.92 8.83 10.56
CA ILE A 134 -14.84 10.28 10.76
C ILE A 134 -15.81 11.03 9.85
N LYS A 135 -15.92 10.60 8.59
CA LYS A 135 -16.83 11.15 7.60
C LYS A 135 -17.51 10.00 6.83
N PRO A 136 -18.63 9.48 7.35
CA PRO A 136 -19.43 8.47 6.66
C PRO A 136 -19.80 8.93 5.24
N GLY A 137 -19.60 8.06 4.25
CA GLY A 137 -19.84 8.38 2.84
C GLY A 137 -18.74 9.21 2.17
N SER A 138 -17.59 9.38 2.81
CA SER A 138 -16.39 9.93 2.14
C SER A 138 -16.00 9.07 0.94
N ALA A 139 -15.46 9.70 -0.12
CA ALA A 139 -14.89 8.96 -1.25
C ALA A 139 -13.61 8.17 -0.90
N MET A 140 -12.92 8.54 0.20
CA MET A 140 -11.77 7.78 0.70
C MET A 140 -12.26 6.56 1.51
N PRO A 141 -12.02 5.32 1.06
CA PRO A 141 -12.46 4.11 1.76
C PRO A 141 -11.53 3.76 2.93
N ASP A 142 -11.96 2.83 3.79
CA ASP A 142 -11.10 2.26 4.83
C ASP A 142 -10.07 1.31 4.17
N LEU A 143 -8.84 1.78 3.97
CA LEU A 143 -7.77 1.06 3.26
C LEU A 143 -7.04 -0.01 4.11
N GLY A 144 -7.39 -0.14 5.39
CA GLY A 144 -6.71 -1.05 6.32
C GLY A 144 -5.26 -0.63 6.61
N VAL A 145 -4.97 0.68 6.61
CA VAL A 145 -3.62 1.19 6.91
C VAL A 145 -3.26 0.89 8.37
N THR A 146 -2.08 0.29 8.58
CA THR A 146 -1.60 0.01 9.94
C THR A 146 -1.27 1.30 10.68
N GLN A 147 -1.21 1.22 12.00
CA GLN A 147 -0.87 2.36 12.86
C GLN A 147 0.53 2.93 12.56
N GLU A 148 1.49 2.06 12.25
CA GLU A 148 2.86 2.43 11.89
C GLU A 148 2.89 3.15 10.53
N HIS A 149 2.33 2.54 9.49
CA HIS A 149 2.28 3.12 8.14
C HIS A 149 1.52 4.45 8.10
N ALA A 150 0.43 4.58 8.85
CA ALA A 150 -0.32 5.84 8.91
C ALA A 150 0.53 6.98 9.51
N ARG A 151 1.40 6.70 10.48
CA ARG A 151 2.33 7.71 11.03
C ARG A 151 3.38 8.12 10.01
N GLU A 152 3.93 7.16 9.25
CA GLU A 152 4.91 7.46 8.19
C GLU A 152 4.29 8.32 7.09
N ILE A 153 3.07 7.98 6.65
CA ILE A 153 2.32 8.81 5.69
C ILE A 153 2.07 10.20 6.27
N ALA A 154 1.57 10.30 7.50
CA ALA A 154 1.26 11.59 8.13
C ALA A 154 2.49 12.49 8.26
N ALA A 155 3.65 11.91 8.63
CA ALA A 155 4.92 12.64 8.71
C ALA A 155 5.34 13.18 7.34
N TYR A 156 5.23 12.37 6.28
CA TYR A 156 5.52 12.83 4.92
C TYR A 156 4.55 13.91 4.43
N LEU A 157 3.25 13.77 4.69
CA LEU A 157 2.27 14.81 4.31
C LEU A 157 2.52 16.14 5.04
N ALA A 158 3.13 16.10 6.23
CA ALA A 158 3.51 17.30 6.98
C ALA A 158 4.71 18.05 6.37
N THR A 159 5.46 17.45 5.44
CA THR A 159 6.54 18.14 4.70
C THR A 159 6.03 18.81 3.42
N LEU A 160 4.79 18.51 3.01
CA LEU A 160 4.19 19.07 1.79
C LEU A 160 3.62 20.46 2.07
N HIS A 161 4.48 21.47 1.97
CA HIS A 161 4.10 22.88 2.06
C HIS A 161 3.45 23.36 0.78
#